data_AF-A0A2V9PZN0-F1
#
_entry.id   AF-A0A2V9PZN0-F1
#
_cell.length_a   1.000
_cell.length_b   1.000
_cell.length_c   1.000
_cell.angle_alpha   90.00
_cell.angle_beta   90.00
_cell.angle_gamma   90.00
#
_symmetry.space_group_name_H-M   'P 1'
#
loop_
_entity.id
_entity.type
_entity.pdbx_description
1 polymer ?
#
loop_
_entity_poly.entity_id
_entity_poly.type
_entity_poly.pdbx_seq_one_letter_code
_entity_poly.pdbx_strand_id
1 'polypeptide(L)' 'MPDPTWQELYNAAIVEFDLTELPERVEVACQAIHQYRVRKQTLSAAERKALDDALRVLFTLMQRAA' A
#
# COMPACT_ATOMS: atom_id res chain seq x y z
N MET A 1 13.45 2.42 16.09
CA MET A 1 12.11 2.03 15.63
C MET A 1 12.33 1.20 14.38
N PRO A 2 11.77 -0.02 14.26
CA PRO A 2 11.79 -0.71 12.97
C PRO A 2 11.02 0.11 11.93
N ASP A 3 11.47 0.06 10.68
CA ASP A 3 10.72 0.67 9.58
C ASP A 3 9.30 0.07 9.51
N PRO A 4 8.27 0.89 9.24
CA PRO A 4 6.90 0.40 9.17
C PRO A 4 6.76 -0.61 8.03
N THR A 5 5.98 -1.66 8.29
CA THR A 5 5.65 -2.68 7.30
C THR A 5 4.75 -2.12 6.21
N TRP A 6 4.74 -2.78 5.05
CA TRP A 6 3.81 -2.41 3.96
C TRP A 6 2.34 -2.47 4.41
N GLN A 7 2.01 -3.33 5.38
CA GLN A 7 0.66 -3.46 5.93
C GLN A 7 0.27 -2.25 6.78
N GLU A 8 1.18 -1.73 7.60
CA GLU A 8 0.95 -0.54 8.41
C GLU A 8 0.76 0.69 7.53
N LEU A 9 1.60 0.84 6.49
CA LEU A 9 1.47 1.94 5.52
C LEU A 9 0.20 1.83 4.68
N TYR A 10 -0.18 0.61 4.28
CA TYR A 10 -1.46 0.35 3.61
C TYR A 10 -2.66 0.71 4.50
N ASN A 11 -2.65 0.28 5.75
CA ASN A 11 -3.73 0.59 6.70
C ASN A 11 -3.83 2.10 6.96
N ALA A 12 -2.69 2.79 7.09
CA ALA A 12 -2.63 4.23 7.24
C ALA A 12 -3.28 4.95 6.03
N ALA A 13 -3.01 4.49 4.81
CA ALA A 13 -3.62 5.06 3.61
C ALA A 13 -5.14 4.81 3.51
N ILE A 14 -5.66 3.70 4.05
CA ILE A 14 -7.12 3.43 4.05
C ILE A 14 -7.87 4.33 5.02
N VAL A 15 -7.28 4.59 6.19
CA VAL A 15 -7.91 5.41 7.23
C VAL A 15 -7.62 6.90 7.06
N GLU A 16 -6.87 7.27 6.03
CA GLU A 16 -6.61 8.68 5.71
C GLU A 16 -7.88 9.34 5.18
N PHE A 17 -8.29 10.42 5.86
CA PHE A 17 -9.49 11.18 5.54
C PHE A 17 -9.16 12.50 4.85
N ASP A 18 -7.94 13.01 5.03
CA ASP A 18 -7.49 14.22 4.38
C ASP A 18 -7.19 13.94 2.91
N LEU A 19 -8.04 14.44 2.02
CA LEU A 19 -7.87 14.26 0.57
C LEU A 19 -6.62 14.95 0.01
N THR A 20 -6.03 15.89 0.76
CA THR A 20 -4.78 16.55 0.36
C THR A 20 -3.55 15.72 0.71
N GLU A 21 -3.58 14.97 1.82
CA GLU A 21 -2.50 14.05 2.21
C GLU A 21 -2.67 12.63 1.63
N LEU A 22 -3.89 12.24 1.28
CA LEU A 22 -4.23 10.92 0.75
C LEU A 22 -3.34 10.49 -0.44
N PRO A 23 -3.05 11.34 -1.45
CA PRO A 23 -2.14 10.96 -2.54
C PRO A 23 -0.75 10.55 -2.05
N GLU A 24 -0.17 11.30 -1.11
CA GLU A 24 1.16 11.00 -0.55
C GLU A 24 1.13 9.68 0.24
N ARG A 25 0.11 9.46 1.07
CA ARG A 25 -0.06 8.22 1.84
C ARG A 25 -0.20 7.00 0.92
N VAL A 26 -0.97 7.15 -0.16
CA VAL A 26 -1.14 6.08 -1.16
C VAL A 26 0.19 5.79 -1.87
N GLU A 27 0.97 6.80 -2.22
CA GLU A 27 2.27 6.62 -2.85
C GLU A 27 3.24 5.87 -1.93
N VAL A 28 3.34 6.29 -0.67
CA VAL A 28 4.19 5.64 0.33
C VAL A 28 3.81 4.16 0.52
N ALA A 29 2.51 3.86 0.59
CA ALA A 29 2.03 2.48 0.68
C ALA A 29 2.36 1.65 -0.58
N CYS A 30 2.19 2.23 -1.78
CA CYS A 30 2.56 1.59 -3.04
C CYS A 30 4.06 1.26 -3.11
N GLN A 31 4.91 2.22 -2.73
CA GLN A 31 6.36 2.03 -2.70
C GLN A 31 6.77 0.92 -1.72
N ALA A 32 6.17 0.88 -0.52
CA ALA A 32 6.45 -0.16 0.47
C ALA A 32 6.03 -1.56 -0.02
N ILE A 33 4.88 -1.68 -0.68
CA ILE A 33 4.44 -2.93 -1.32
C ILE A 33 5.44 -3.36 -2.41
N HIS A 34 5.90 -2.42 -3.24
CA HIS A 34 6.88 -2.71 -4.28
C HIS A 34 8.22 -3.18 -3.68
N GLN A 35 8.74 -2.47 -2.68
CA GLN A 35 9.97 -2.86 -1.98
C GLN A 35 9.85 -4.23 -1.31
N TYR A 36 8.69 -4.54 -0.71
CA TYR A 36 8.43 -5.86 -0.13
C TYR A 36 8.49 -6.96 -1.19
N ARG A 37 7.90 -6.74 -2.38
CA ARG A 37 7.97 -7.69 -3.51
C ARG A 37 9.41 -7.90 -3.97
N VAL A 38 10.20 -6.84 -4.10
CA VAL A 38 11.59 -6.92 -4.57
C VAL A 38 12.48 -7.62 -3.55
N ARG A 39 12.33 -7.31 -2.25
CA ARG A 39 13.12 -7.94 -1.18
C ARG A 39 12.77 -9.42 -1.00
N LYS A 40 11.53 -9.82 -1.27
CA LYS A 40 11.05 -11.18 -1.06
C LYS A 40 11.08 -12.01 -2.34
N GLN A 41 12.16 -12.77 -2.51
CA GLN A 41 12.41 -13.63 -3.69
C GLN A 41 11.35 -14.71 -3.92
N THR A 42 10.65 -15.16 -2.88
CA THR A 42 9.58 -16.16 -3.02
C THR A 42 8.36 -15.73 -2.21
N LEU A 43 7.39 -15.15 -2.91
CA LEU A 43 6.06 -14.89 -2.36
C LEU A 43 5.18 -16.12 -2.56
N SER A 44 4.44 -16.50 -1.53
CA SER A 44 3.35 -17.48 -1.67
C SER A 44 2.22 -16.92 -2.54
N ALA A 45 1.36 -17.78 -3.07
CA ALA A 45 0.19 -17.34 -3.85
C ALA A 45 -0.73 -16.42 -3.03
N ALA A 46 -0.90 -16.71 -1.74
CA ALA A 46 -1.69 -15.89 -0.82
C ALA A 46 -1.10 -14.49 -0.65
N GLU A 47 0.23 -14.38 -0.51
CA GLU A 47 0.90 -13.09 -0.38
C GLU A 47 0.85 -12.27 -1.65
N ARG A 48 1.06 -12.90 -2.83
CA ARG A 48 0.89 -12.21 -4.11
C ARG A 48 -0.50 -11.63 -4.23
N LYS A 49 -1.53 -12.45 -3.94
CA LYS A 49 -2.93 -12.03 -3.94
C LYS A 49 -3.18 -10.87 -2.98
N ALA A 50 -2.67 -10.94 -1.74
CA ALA A 50 -2.85 -9.88 -0.76
C ALA A 50 -2.22 -8.55 -1.22
N LEU A 51 -1.04 -8.60 -1.85
CA LEU A 51 -0.37 -7.40 -2.36
C LEU A 51 -1.11 -6.84 -3.59
N ASP A 52 -1.63 -7.69 -4.48
CA ASP A 52 -2.41 -7.26 -5.65
C ASP A 52 -3.75 -6.63 -5.22
N ASP A 53 -4.43 -7.26 -4.26
CA ASP A 53 -5.67 -6.74 -3.67
C ASP A 53 -5.43 -5.37 -3.01
N ALA A 54 -4.32 -5.22 -2.26
CA ALA A 54 -3.94 -3.95 -1.63
C ALA A 54 -3.69 -2.84 -2.67
N LEU A 55 -2.94 -3.12 -3.73
CA LEU A 55 -2.70 -2.15 -4.80
C LEU A 55 -3.99 -1.73 -5.50
N ARG A 56 -4.93 -2.67 -5.71
CA ARG A 56 -6.24 -2.36 -6.30
C ARG A 56 -7.06 -1.42 -5.43
N VAL A 57 -7.06 -1.63 -4.10
CA VAL A 57 -7.74 -0.75 -3.15
C VAL A 57 -7.11 0.64 -3.17
N LEU A 58 -5.78 0.74 -3.10
CA LEU A 58 -5.05 2.01 -3.14
C LEU A 58 -5.34 2.81 -4.42
N PHE A 59 -5.39 2.14 -5.56
CA PHE A 59 -5.77 2.78 -6.83
C PHE A 59 -7.22 3.30 -6.81
N THR A 60 -8.14 2.54 -6.22
CA THR A 60 -9.55 2.95 -6.07
C THR A 60 -9.68 4.16 -5.14
N LEU A 61 -8.87 4.25 -4.08
CA LEU A 61 -8.84 5.41 -3.19
C LEU A 61 -8.37 6.67 -3.92
N MET A 62 -7.30 6.56 -4.72
CA MET A 62 -6.85 7.69 -5.55
C MET A 62 -7.91 8.18 -6.53
N GLN A 63 -8.68 7.29 -7.16
CA GLN A 63 -9.76 7.70 -8.06
C GLN A 63 -10.88 8.47 -7.38
N ARG A 64 -11.06 8.34 -6.06
CA ARG A 64 -12.05 9.11 -5.29
C ARG A 64 -11.53 10.49 -4.87
N ALA A 65 -10.21 10.66 -4.86
CA ALA A 65 -9.55 11.90 -4.46
C ALA A 65 -9.30 12.86 -5.62
N ALA A 66 -9.33 12.36 -6.86
CA ALA A 66 -9.19 13.10 -8.12
C ALA A 66 -10.53 13.72 -8.57
#